data_AF-A0A3L7S503-F1
#
_entry.id   AF-A0A3L7S503-F1
#
_cell.length_a   1.000
_cell.length_b   1.000
_cell.length_c   1.000
_cell.angle_alpha   90.00
_cell.angle_beta   90.00
_cell.angle_gamma   90.00
#
_symmetry.space_group_name_H-M   'P 1'
#
loop_
_entity.id
_entity.type
_entity.pdbx_description
1 polymer ?
#
loop_
_entity_poly.entity_id
_entity_poly.type
_entity_poly.pdbx_seq_one_letter_code
_entity_poly.pdbx_strand_id
1 'polypeptide(L)'
;MTAGQAGEQISCPACGNPIAVPRLRDLEQFLVAVPSAAANRPWNAAHGCVLAGVAVAALAALAAASTPLFGGRSLTPIVPDDVIRATVIAADDADVYPAWRALCRSGVSRLATDDEVRRQLFARSTGSLAGIFWGIAAVGAALAAVGGVMLVRSAPRLESRP
;
A
#
# COMPACT_ATOMS: atom_id res chain seq x y z
N MET A 1 -9.06 -55.73 9.04
CA MET A 1 -9.75 -55.09 7.91
C MET A 1 -9.03 -55.51 6.65
N THR A 2 -9.60 -56.40 5.86
CA THR A 2 -9.04 -56.85 4.58
C THR A 2 -9.58 -55.95 3.48
N ALA A 3 -8.69 -55.30 2.73
CA ALA A 3 -9.10 -54.56 1.53
C ALA A 3 -9.55 -55.58 0.47
N GLY A 4 -10.78 -55.44 -0.03
CA GLY A 4 -11.30 -56.29 -1.11
C GLY A 4 -10.64 -55.96 -2.45
N GLN A 5 -10.42 -56.96 -3.30
CA GLN A 5 -9.92 -56.70 -4.64
C GLN A 5 -11.01 -56.06 -5.51
N ALA A 6 -10.59 -55.20 -6.45
CA ALA A 6 -11.51 -54.54 -7.37
C ALA A 6 -12.28 -55.57 -8.20
N GLY A 7 -13.62 -55.48 -8.19
CA GLY A 7 -14.50 -56.44 -8.86
C GLY A 7 -14.93 -57.65 -8.01
N GLU A 8 -14.51 -57.73 -6.75
CA GLU A 8 -14.94 -58.75 -5.78
C GLU A 8 -16.16 -58.28 -4.97
N GLN A 9 -16.93 -59.21 -4.40
CA GLN A 9 -17.96 -58.89 -3.42
C GLN A 9 -17.39 -59.05 -2.01
N ILE A 10 -17.47 -57.99 -1.21
CA ILE A 10 -17.10 -58.04 0.21
C ILE A 10 -18.35 -57.98 1.07
N SER A 11 -18.34 -58.69 2.20
CA SER A 11 -19.45 -58.61 3.17
C SER A 11 -19.36 -57.31 3.95
N CYS A 12 -20.47 -56.59 4.05
CA CYS A 12 -20.54 -55.37 4.84
C CYS A 12 -20.36 -55.70 6.33
N PRO A 13 -19.38 -55.09 7.03
CA PRO A 13 -19.17 -55.37 8.45
C PRO A 13 -20.31 -54.87 9.36
N ALA A 14 -21.15 -53.95 8.88
CA ALA A 14 -22.24 -53.38 9.66
C ALA A 14 -23.56 -54.16 9.55
N CYS A 15 -23.86 -54.73 8.38
CA CYS A 15 -25.16 -55.38 8.12
C CYS A 15 -25.07 -56.78 7.49
N GLY A 16 -23.86 -57.28 7.22
CA GLY A 16 -23.64 -58.61 6.65
C GLY A 16 -23.99 -58.76 5.16
N ASN A 17 -24.64 -57.77 4.55
CA ASN A 17 -25.01 -57.84 3.14
C ASN A 17 -23.80 -57.79 2.21
N PRO A 18 -23.81 -58.53 1.08
CA PRO A 18 -22.75 -58.47 0.10
C PRO A 18 -22.78 -57.11 -0.62
N ILE A 19 -21.63 -56.44 -0.66
CA ILE A 19 -21.42 -55.20 -1.39
C ILE A 19 -20.42 -55.50 -2.51
N ALA A 20 -20.82 -55.24 -3.76
CA ALA A 20 -19.92 -55.34 -4.90
C ALA A 20 -18.93 -54.16 -4.87
N VAL A 21 -17.63 -54.45 -4.87
CA VAL A 21 -16.58 -53.43 -5.04
C VAL A 21 -16.51 -53.09 -6.53
N PRO A 22 -16.88 -51.87 -6.96
CA PRO A 22 -16.85 -51.48 -8.37
C PRO A 22 -15.44 -51.64 -8.94
N ARG A 23 -15.32 -52.02 -10.21
CA ARG A 23 -13.99 -52.03 -10.85
C ARG A 23 -13.55 -50.59 -11.05
N LEU A 24 -12.23 -50.38 -11.11
CA LEU A 24 -11.67 -49.03 -11.31
C LEU A 24 -12.25 -48.33 -12.56
N ARG A 25 -12.47 -49.08 -13.64
CA ARG A 25 -13.10 -48.58 -14.88
C ARG A 25 -14.56 -48.11 -14.68
N ASP A 26 -15.27 -48.70 -13.73
CA ASP A 26 -16.66 -48.36 -13.44
C ASP A 26 -16.74 -47.11 -12.54
N LEU A 27 -15.59 -46.64 -12.02
CA LEU A 27 -15.47 -45.36 -11.30
C LEU A 27 -15.18 -44.18 -12.23
N GLU A 28 -14.85 -44.41 -13.51
CA GLU A 28 -14.63 -43.32 -14.47
C GLU A 28 -15.87 -42.46 -14.67
N GLN A 29 -17.06 -43.05 -14.60
CA GLN A 29 -18.33 -42.30 -14.64
C GLN A 29 -18.55 -41.41 -13.41
N PHE A 30 -17.82 -41.67 -12.31
CA PHE A 30 -17.89 -40.90 -11.07
C PHE A 30 -16.68 -39.96 -10.89
N LEU A 31 -15.79 -39.87 -11.89
CA LEU A 31 -14.82 -38.78 -11.96
C LEU A 31 -15.61 -37.49 -12.20
N VAL A 32 -16.03 -36.86 -11.10
CA VAL A 32 -16.42 -35.45 -11.10
C VAL A 32 -15.24 -34.72 -11.71
N ALA A 33 -15.48 -34.04 -12.84
CA ALA A 33 -14.49 -33.16 -13.44
C ALA A 33 -14.05 -32.18 -12.35
N VAL A 34 -12.90 -32.45 -11.73
CA VAL A 34 -12.24 -31.48 -10.87
C VAL A 34 -12.08 -30.27 -11.78
N PRO A 35 -12.73 -29.13 -11.49
CA PRO A 35 -12.60 -27.96 -12.35
C PRO A 35 -11.11 -27.74 -12.51
N SER A 36 -10.63 -27.94 -13.74
CA SER A 36 -9.21 -27.94 -14.04
C SER A 36 -8.65 -26.66 -13.45
N ALA A 37 -7.68 -26.79 -12.55
CA ALA A 37 -7.03 -25.70 -11.85
C ALA A 37 -6.98 -24.45 -12.75
N ALA A 38 -7.66 -23.39 -12.31
CA ALA A 38 -7.75 -22.06 -12.92
C ALA A 38 -7.14 -21.99 -14.32
N ALA A 39 -7.95 -22.18 -15.36
CA ALA A 39 -7.54 -22.00 -16.75
C ALA A 39 -6.63 -20.76 -16.85
N ASN A 40 -5.38 -20.96 -17.26
CA ASN A 40 -4.34 -19.94 -17.31
C ASN A 40 -4.89 -18.66 -17.95
N ARG A 41 -5.27 -17.69 -17.12
CA ARG A 41 -5.87 -16.46 -17.61
C ARG A 41 -4.75 -15.71 -18.34
N PRO A 42 -4.85 -15.49 -19.65
CA PRO A 42 -3.75 -14.91 -20.40
C PRO A 42 -3.47 -13.51 -19.85
N TRP A 43 -2.20 -13.27 -19.51
CA TRP A 43 -1.74 -11.97 -19.07
C TRP A 43 -2.04 -10.94 -20.16
N ASN A 44 -2.85 -9.93 -19.83
CA ASN A 44 -3.22 -8.88 -20.77
C ASN A 44 -2.58 -7.54 -20.37
N ALA A 45 -2.56 -6.58 -21.30
CA ALA A 45 -1.98 -5.27 -21.08
C ALA A 45 -2.57 -4.52 -19.87
N ALA A 46 -3.83 -4.78 -19.51
CA ALA A 46 -4.47 -4.16 -18.35
C ALA A 46 -3.85 -4.64 -17.02
N HIS A 47 -3.51 -5.93 -16.90
CA HIS A 47 -2.76 -6.43 -15.74
C HIS A 47 -1.38 -5.78 -15.62
N GLY A 48 -0.69 -5.59 -16.75
CA GLY A 48 0.58 -4.87 -16.81
C GLY A 48 0.45 -3.41 -16.35
N CYS A 49 -0.60 -2.72 -16.79
CA CYS A 49 -0.87 -1.33 -16.41
C CYS A 49 -1.16 -1.19 -14.90
N VAL A 50 -1.95 -2.11 -14.33
CA VAL A 50 -2.22 -2.13 -12.88
C VAL A 50 -0.93 -2.36 -12.09
N LEU A 51 -0.14 -3.39 -12.44
CA LEU A 51 1.13 -3.65 -11.74
C LEU A 51 2.10 -2.48 -11.84
N ALA A 52 2.25 -1.90 -13.04
CA ALA A 52 3.13 -0.76 -13.23
C ALA A 52 2.67 0.46 -12.42
N GLY A 53 1.37 0.77 -12.43
CA GLY A 53 0.80 1.87 -11.65
C GLY A 53 1.00 1.67 -10.14
N VAL A 54 0.72 0.46 -9.63
CA VAL A 54 0.93 0.12 -8.21
C VAL A 54 2.41 0.20 -7.84
N ALA A 55 3.30 -0.34 -8.66
CA ALA A 55 4.73 -0.30 -8.41
C ALA A 55 5.25 1.14 -8.38
N VAL A 56 4.88 1.97 -9.34
CA VAL A 56 5.27 3.39 -9.38
C VAL A 56 4.71 4.14 -8.17
N ALA A 57 3.44 3.93 -7.82
CA ALA A 57 2.81 4.57 -6.67
C ALA A 57 3.50 4.18 -5.36
N ALA A 58 3.78 2.89 -5.17
CA ALA A 58 4.43 2.38 -3.98
C ALA A 58 5.87 2.92 -3.86
N LEU A 59 6.65 2.87 -4.93
CA LEU A 59 8.03 3.36 -4.95
C LEU A 59 8.10 4.87 -4.72
N ALA A 60 7.20 5.65 -5.35
CA ALA A 60 7.15 7.09 -5.15
C ALA A 60 6.71 7.46 -3.71
N ALA A 61 5.74 6.75 -3.15
CA ALA A 61 5.32 6.95 -1.75
C ALA A 61 6.43 6.58 -0.75
N LEU A 62 7.15 5.47 -0.99
CA LEU A 62 8.32 5.07 -0.21
C LEU A 62 9.45 6.12 -0.31
N ALA A 63 9.69 6.66 -1.50
CA ALA A 63 10.66 7.74 -1.69
C ALA A 63 10.23 9.00 -0.92
N ALA A 64 8.96 9.41 -1.02
CA ALA A 64 8.43 10.54 -0.28
C ALA A 64 8.55 10.34 1.24
N ALA A 65 8.16 9.18 1.76
CA ALA A 65 8.22 8.86 3.19
C ALA A 65 9.64 8.73 3.74
N SER A 66 10.62 8.40 2.88
CA SER A 66 12.03 8.30 3.28
C SER A 66 12.81 9.60 3.15
N THR A 67 12.28 10.63 2.47
CA THR A 67 12.91 11.98 2.44
C THR A 67 13.30 12.52 3.83
N PRO A 68 12.49 12.42 4.91
CA PRO A 68 12.92 12.86 6.24
C PRO A 68 14.04 12.01 6.85
N LEU A 69 14.21 10.74 6.45
CA LEU A 69 15.28 9.88 6.94
C LEU A 69 16.64 10.26 6.36
N PHE A 70 16.66 10.65 5.08
CA PHE A 70 17.88 11.09 4.38
C PHE A 70 18.19 12.57 4.62
N GLY A 71 17.18 13.37 4.96
CA GLY A 71 17.33 14.81 5.17
C GLY A 71 17.90 15.26 6.50
N GLY A 72 18.40 14.31 7.30
CA GLY A 72 19.13 14.61 8.51
C GLY A 72 18.33 14.27 9.75
N ARG A 73 18.71 13.14 10.35
CA ARG A 73 18.43 12.76 11.74
C ARG A 73 18.96 13.76 12.80
N SER A 74 19.38 14.97 12.42
CA SER A 74 20.31 15.79 13.20
C SER A 74 19.92 17.26 13.30
N LEU A 75 18.63 17.59 13.23
CA LEU A 75 18.17 18.97 13.41
C LEU A 75 16.84 18.97 14.17
N THR A 76 16.76 18.20 15.25
CA THR A 76 15.73 18.50 16.26
C THR A 76 15.94 19.94 16.69
N PRO A 77 14.95 20.83 16.49
CA PRO A 77 15.09 22.19 16.94
C PRO A 77 15.31 22.13 18.45
N ILE A 78 16.30 22.88 18.96
CA ILE A 78 16.65 22.93 20.39
C ILE A 78 15.39 23.24 21.22
N VAL A 79 14.44 23.96 20.63
CA VAL A 79 13.10 24.19 21.15
C VAL A 79 12.07 23.74 20.10
N PRO A 80 11.13 22.83 20.44
CA PRO A 80 10.04 22.42 19.55
C PRO A 80 9.17 23.61 19.11
N ASP A 81 8.71 23.59 17.86
CA ASP A 81 7.96 24.70 17.25
C ASP A 81 6.58 24.91 17.93
N ASP A 82 5.99 23.83 18.42
CA ASP A 82 4.77 23.83 19.23
C ASP A 82 5.00 24.50 20.59
N VAL A 83 6.18 24.32 21.20
CA VAL A 83 6.55 25.00 22.45
C VAL A 83 6.74 26.49 22.21
N ILE A 84 7.41 26.90 21.13
CA ILE A 84 7.55 28.32 20.76
C ILE A 84 6.17 28.94 20.52
N ARG A 85 5.29 28.24 19.80
CA ARG A 85 3.93 28.73 19.53
C ARG A 85 3.11 28.81 20.81
N ALA A 86 3.17 27.80 21.67
CA ALA A 86 2.46 27.77 22.94
C ALA A 86 2.94 28.89 23.87
N THR A 87 4.25 29.15 23.95
CA THR A 87 4.79 30.24 24.77
C THR A 87 4.43 31.61 24.21
N VAL A 88 4.43 31.80 22.88
CA VAL A 88 3.99 33.06 22.26
C VAL A 88 2.50 33.30 22.47
N ILE A 89 1.66 32.27 22.34
CA ILE A 89 0.20 32.40 22.58
C ILE A 89 -0.10 32.64 24.07
N ALA A 90 0.69 32.06 24.98
CA ALA A 90 0.52 32.22 26.41
C ALA A 90 1.09 33.54 26.95
N ALA A 91 1.92 34.24 26.18
CA ALA A 91 2.49 35.52 26.58
C ALA A 91 1.44 36.64 26.43
N ASP A 92 1.39 37.53 27.42
CA ASP A 92 0.51 38.70 27.37
C ASP A 92 1.01 39.69 26.30
N ASP A 93 0.10 40.21 25.48
CA ASP A 93 0.39 41.21 24.46
C ASP A 93 1.07 42.46 25.07
N ALA A 94 0.75 42.76 26.33
CA ALA A 94 1.37 43.85 27.10
C ALA A 94 2.88 43.66 27.31
N ASP A 95 3.37 42.41 27.33
CA ASP A 95 4.79 42.07 27.49
C ASP A 95 5.49 41.85 26.15
N VAL A 96 4.78 41.24 25.18
CA VAL A 96 5.35 40.91 23.85
C VAL A 96 5.58 42.18 23.02
N TYR A 97 4.62 43.10 23.01
CA TYR A 97 4.70 44.31 22.20
C TYR A 97 5.89 45.23 22.54
N PRO A 98 6.16 45.60 23.81
CA PRO A 98 7.31 46.42 24.14
C PRO A 98 8.64 45.72 23.85
N ALA A 99 8.74 44.41 24.08
CA ALA A 99 9.93 43.62 23.74
C ALA A 99 10.20 43.60 22.23
N TRP A 100 9.17 43.33 21.42
CA TRP A 100 9.27 43.40 19.96
C TRP A 100 9.66 44.80 19.48
N ARG A 101 9.04 45.84 20.04
CA ARG A 101 9.32 47.24 19.68
C ARG A 101 10.73 47.68 20.08
N ALA A 102 11.28 47.17 21.18
CA ALA A 102 12.67 47.37 21.57
C ALA A 102 13.62 46.68 20.59
N LEU A 103 13.28 45.48 20.12
CA LEU A 103 14.06 44.75 19.12
C LEU A 103 14.07 45.46 17.75
N CYS A 104 12.93 45.99 17.31
CA CYS A 104 12.85 46.77 16.06
C CYS A 104 13.64 48.07 16.15
N ARG A 105 13.68 48.72 17.32
CA ARG A 105 14.43 49.97 17.52
C ARG A 105 15.93 49.76 17.70
N SER A 106 16.36 48.60 18.18
CA SER A 106 17.78 48.32 18.41
C SER A 106 18.57 48.20 17.11
N GLY A 107 17.90 48.09 15.95
CA GLY A 107 18.56 47.96 14.64
C GLY A 107 19.38 46.69 14.50
N VAL A 108 19.25 45.75 15.45
CA VAL A 108 20.00 44.49 15.45
C VAL A 108 19.36 43.57 14.42
N SER A 109 19.81 43.72 13.16
CA SER A 109 19.66 42.68 12.16
C SER A 109 20.72 41.63 12.44
N ARG A 110 20.32 40.51 13.05
CA ARG A 110 21.20 39.33 13.08
C ARG A 110 21.20 38.76 11.67
N LEU A 111 22.34 38.82 10.98
CA LEU A 111 22.51 38.04 9.75
C LEU A 111 22.21 36.58 10.07
N ALA A 112 21.41 35.94 9.21
CA ALA A 112 21.19 34.51 9.30
C ALA A 112 22.55 33.83 9.29
N THR A 113 22.79 32.99 10.29
CA THR A 113 24.01 32.18 10.33
C THR A 113 24.03 31.22 9.13
N ASP A 114 25.21 30.84 8.66
CA ASP A 114 25.34 29.94 7.50
C ASP A 114 24.55 28.63 7.71
N ASP A 115 24.49 28.14 8.95
CA ASP A 115 23.67 26.99 9.32
C ASP A 115 22.17 27.23 9.16
N GLU A 116 21.65 28.41 9.54
CA GLU A 116 20.24 28.79 9.35
C GLU A 116 19.90 28.91 7.87
N VAL A 117 20.78 29.49 7.05
CA VAL A 117 20.61 29.58 5.59
C VAL A 117 20.60 28.18 4.97
N ARG A 118 21.54 27.31 5.36
CA ARG A 118 21.61 25.93 4.87
C ARG A 118 20.36 25.13 5.24
N ARG A 119 19.82 25.32 6.45
CA ARG A 119 18.55 24.71 6.89
C ARG A 119 17.37 25.20 6.07
N GLN A 120 17.26 26.50 5.82
CA GLN A 120 16.17 27.04 5.01
C GLN A 120 16.21 26.53 3.57
N LEU A 121 17.40 26.47 2.98
CA LEU A 121 17.59 25.90 1.64
C LEU A 121 17.22 24.41 1.61
N PHE A 122 17.66 23.66 2.61
CA PHE A 122 17.36 22.22 2.73
C PHE A 122 15.85 21.96 2.94
N ALA A 123 15.19 22.73 3.80
CA ALA A 123 13.75 22.61 4.04
C ALA A 123 12.94 22.92 2.78
N ARG A 124 13.33 23.97 2.03
CA ARG A 124 12.69 24.32 0.75
C ARG A 124 12.90 23.25 -0.32
N SER A 125 14.10 22.71 -0.45
CA SER A 125 14.39 21.68 -1.45
C SER A 125 13.70 20.35 -1.13
N THR A 126 13.69 19.94 0.14
CA THR A 126 13.10 18.67 0.58
C THR A 126 11.58 18.71 0.50
N GLY A 127 10.96 19.83 0.89
CA GLY A 127 9.51 20.03 0.71
C GLY A 127 9.07 19.97 -0.76
N SER A 128 9.86 20.58 -1.65
CA SER A 128 9.63 20.52 -3.09
C SER A 128 9.76 19.08 -3.64
N LEU A 129 10.82 18.35 -3.25
CA LEU A 129 11.03 16.96 -3.67
C LEU A 129 9.92 16.02 -3.18
N ALA A 130 9.51 16.16 -1.92
CA ALA A 130 8.42 15.38 -1.37
C ALA A 130 7.11 15.64 -2.12
N GLY A 131 6.83 16.90 -2.47
CA GLY A 131 5.69 17.27 -3.31
C GLY A 131 5.72 16.61 -4.68
N ILE A 132 6.89 16.59 -5.34
CA ILE A 132 7.07 15.92 -6.64
C ILE A 132 6.80 14.41 -6.52
N PHE A 133 7.36 13.74 -5.52
CA PHE A 133 7.13 12.31 -5.32
C PHE A 133 5.68 11.99 -5.00
N TRP A 134 4.99 12.81 -4.20
CA TRP A 134 3.55 12.68 -3.99
C TRP A 134 2.75 12.87 -5.28
N GLY A 135 3.16 13.80 -6.14
CA GLY A 135 2.58 13.98 -7.47
C GLY A 135 2.73 12.73 -8.34
N ILE A 136 3.94 12.14 -8.38
CA ILE A 136 4.20 10.90 -9.11
C ILE A 136 3.38 9.73 -8.51
N ALA A 137 3.27 9.65 -7.19
CA ALA A 137 2.49 8.62 -6.52
C ALA A 137 1.00 8.71 -6.88
N ALA A 138 0.44 9.93 -6.93
CA ALA A 138 -0.94 10.16 -7.35
C ALA A 138 -1.18 9.75 -8.81
N VAL A 139 -0.24 10.06 -9.71
CA VAL A 139 -0.31 9.62 -11.11
C VAL A 139 -0.26 8.09 -11.22
N GLY A 140 0.64 7.43 -10.47
CA GLY A 140 0.72 5.97 -10.43
C GLY A 140 -0.59 5.32 -9.92
N ALA A 141 -1.18 5.89 -8.87
CA ALA A 141 -2.46 5.44 -8.33
C ALA A 141 -3.61 5.61 -9.34
N ALA A 142 -3.63 6.72 -10.08
CA ALA A 142 -4.62 6.95 -11.13
C ALA A 142 -4.49 5.93 -12.27
N LEU A 143 -3.28 5.61 -12.72
CA LEU A 143 -3.03 4.58 -13.72
C LEU A 143 -3.49 3.19 -13.23
N ALA A 144 -3.19 2.84 -11.97
CA ALA A 144 -3.65 1.59 -11.38
C ALA A 144 -5.19 1.51 -11.33
N ALA A 145 -5.87 2.61 -10.98
CA ALA A 145 -7.33 2.67 -10.97
C ALA A 145 -7.93 2.47 -12.37
N VAL A 146 -7.37 3.12 -13.40
CA VAL A 146 -7.81 2.96 -14.80
C VAL A 146 -7.64 1.50 -15.26
N GLY A 147 -6.49 0.89 -14.98
CA GLY A 147 -6.25 -0.52 -15.28
C GLY A 147 -7.23 -1.46 -14.55
N GLY A 148 -7.52 -1.18 -13.28
CA GLY A 148 -8.49 -1.94 -12.48
C GLY A 148 -9.91 -1.85 -13.06
N VAL A 149 -10.35 -0.66 -13.47
CA VAL A 149 -11.66 -0.46 -14.12
C VAL A 149 -11.73 -1.23 -15.44
N MET A 150 -10.67 -1.25 -16.24
CA MET A 150 -10.62 -2.04 -17.47
C MET A 150 -10.72 -3.54 -17.20
N LEU A 151 -10.05 -4.04 -16.17
CA LEU A 151 -10.14 -5.45 -15.78
C LEU A 151 -11.55 -5.83 -15.34
N VAL A 152 -12.20 -5.02 -14.50
CA VAL A 152 -13.59 -5.24 -14.06
C VAL A 152 -14.56 -5.24 -15.24
N ARG A 153 -14.39 -4.33 -16.20
CA ARG A 153 -15.24 -4.29 -17.41
C ARG A 153 -15.02 -5.48 -18.33
N SER A 154 -13.81 -6.03 -18.36
CA SER A 154 -13.48 -7.20 -19.19
C SER A 154 -13.86 -8.55 -18.56
N ALA A 155 -14.31 -8.55 -17.29
CA ALA A 155 -14.76 -9.77 -16.65
C ALA A 155 -16.08 -10.25 -17.27
N PRO A 156 -16.16 -11.50 -17.75
CA PRO A 156 -17.42 -12.04 -18.26
C PRO A 156 -18.45 -11.99 -17.13
N ARG A 157 -19.58 -11.32 -17.36
CA ARG A 157 -20.71 -11.36 -16.42
C ARG A 157 -21.12 -12.82 -16.32
N LEU A 158 -20.91 -13.40 -15.14
CA LEU A 158 -21.48 -14.70 -14.81
C LEU A 158 -23.00 -14.51 -14.79
N GLU A 159 -23.60 -14.76 -15.94
CA GLU A 159 -25.05 -14.80 -16.10
C GLU A 159 -25.54 -15.94 -15.22
N SER A 160 -26.14 -15.58 -14.10
CA SER A 160 -26.82 -16.48 -13.19
C SER A 160 -27.95 -17.17 -13.95
N ARG A 161 -27.66 -18.34 -14.53
CA ARG A 161 -28.69 -19.20 -15.10
C ARG A 161 -29.48 -19.82 -13.95
N PRO A 162 -30.82 -19.61 -13.89
CA PRO A 162 -31.70 -20.37 -13.00
C PRO A 162 -31.80 -21.84 -13.40
#